data_AF-A0A935CP94-F1
#
_entry.id   AF-A0A935CP94-F1
#
_cell.length_a   1.000
_cell.length_b   1.000
_cell.length_c   1.000
_cell.angle_alpha   90.00
_cell.angle_beta   90.00
_cell.angle_gamma   90.00
#
_symmetry.space_group_name_H-M   'P 1'
#
loop_
_entity.id
_entity.type
_entity.pdbx_description
1 polymer ?
#
loop_
_entity_poly.entity_id
_entity_poly.type
_entity_poly.pdbx_seq_one_letter_code
_entity_poly.pdbx_strand_id
1 'polypeptide(L)'
;MKSTPAGSISCFRHAAEPVSRRWRLLAWFLFLLWPLLACGRFEPRPTPTPAPPTATATPQPTRAPTATATPAATPTQEATATFTPTPLPGSALRVGQPARVVAPQGVNIRNAATTRGQRIGRFGAGVKVTVQEGPVDTDGYRWWRVSDSGGKAGWVAERDSTTVWLTAQIGDPRPVDRPVQASDTVVITADGVALRSFPGKNTTLLREMPRGAKLALLEAPVDVDGLRWWHVKNEKYDGWAAESSGSQRLLSPVE
;
A
#
# COMPACT_ATOMS: atom_id res chain seq x y z
N MET A 1 -8.26 -14.75 -63.94
CA MET A 1 -9.19 -13.94 -64.76
C MET A 1 -10.54 -13.89 -64.05
N LYS A 2 -11.00 -12.65 -63.81
CA LYS A 2 -12.39 -12.19 -63.67
C LYS A 2 -13.23 -12.68 -62.48
N SER A 3 -13.30 -11.79 -61.49
CA SER A 3 -14.47 -11.50 -60.65
C SER A 3 -15.65 -10.99 -61.48
N THR A 4 -16.88 -11.39 -61.13
CA THR A 4 -18.16 -10.62 -61.26
C THR A 4 -19.31 -11.41 -60.59
N PRO A 5 -20.50 -10.83 -60.28
CA PRO A 5 -20.90 -10.60 -58.90
C PRO A 5 -22.32 -11.12 -58.55
N ALA A 6 -22.76 -10.69 -57.37
CA ALA A 6 -24.03 -10.91 -56.68
C ALA A 6 -25.32 -10.62 -57.47
N GLY A 7 -26.39 -11.32 -57.08
CA GLY A 7 -27.77 -10.88 -57.27
C GLY A 7 -28.80 -11.99 -57.07
N SER A 8 -29.61 -11.90 -56.01
CA SER A 8 -31.08 -11.93 -56.14
C SER A 8 -31.79 -11.85 -54.79
N ILE A 9 -32.67 -10.85 -54.74
CA ILE A 9 -33.68 -10.55 -53.74
C ILE A 9 -34.84 -11.53 -53.94
N SER A 10 -35.45 -12.04 -52.87
CA SER A 10 -36.77 -12.65 -52.96
C SER A 10 -37.61 -12.34 -51.72
N CYS A 11 -38.59 -11.45 -51.90
CA CYS A 11 -39.74 -11.26 -51.02
C CYS A 11 -40.68 -12.46 -51.15
N PHE A 12 -41.31 -12.92 -50.05
CA PHE A 12 -42.54 -13.71 -50.14
C PHE A 12 -43.58 -13.34 -49.07
N ARG A 13 -44.83 -13.50 -49.50
CA ARG A 13 -46.08 -12.83 -49.13
C ARG A 13 -46.72 -13.24 -47.79
N HIS A 14 -47.63 -12.34 -47.38
CA HIS A 14 -48.78 -12.47 -46.48
C HIS A 14 -49.67 -13.73 -46.66
N ALA A 15 -50.23 -14.21 -45.54
CA ALA A 15 -51.57 -14.81 -45.37
C ALA A 15 -51.92 -14.73 -43.86
N ALA A 16 -52.92 -13.96 -43.40
CA ALA A 16 -54.39 -14.17 -43.35
C ALA A 16 -54.89 -15.17 -42.26
N GLU A 17 -55.91 -14.71 -41.53
CA GLU A 17 -56.47 -15.10 -40.20
C GLU A 17 -57.12 -16.50 -40.08
N PRO A 18 -57.67 -16.90 -38.90
CA PRO A 18 -59.09 -16.58 -38.64
C PRO A 18 -59.55 -16.32 -37.18
N VAL A 19 -60.76 -15.76 -37.15
CA VAL A 19 -61.67 -15.28 -36.09
C VAL A 19 -62.37 -16.37 -35.25
N SER A 20 -62.61 -16.12 -33.96
CA SER A 20 -63.86 -16.38 -33.19
C SER A 20 -63.57 -16.18 -31.68
N ARG A 21 -64.43 -15.63 -30.80
CA ARG A 21 -65.74 -16.16 -30.39
C ARG A 21 -66.48 -15.15 -29.46
N ARG A 22 -67.69 -14.79 -29.89
CA ARG A 22 -68.96 -14.45 -29.18
C ARG A 22 -68.95 -14.71 -27.65
N TRP A 23 -69.54 -13.90 -26.75
CA TRP A 23 -70.99 -13.61 -26.64
C TRP A 23 -71.30 -12.59 -25.49
N ARG A 24 -72.42 -11.89 -25.70
CA ARG A 24 -73.15 -10.82 -25.01
C ARG A 24 -73.57 -11.08 -23.55
N LEU A 25 -73.91 -10.00 -22.83
CA LEU A 25 -75.00 -9.76 -21.84
C LEU A 25 -74.60 -8.47 -21.06
N LEU A 26 -75.39 -7.48 -20.68
CA LEU A 26 -76.80 -7.15 -20.75
C LEU A 26 -76.89 -5.63 -20.49
N ALA A 27 -77.90 -4.96 -21.02
CA ALA A 27 -78.03 -3.51 -21.08
C ALA A 27 -79.01 -2.98 -20.00
N TRP A 28 -78.78 -1.74 -19.55
CA TRP A 28 -79.75 -0.75 -19.00
C TRP A 28 -80.04 -0.75 -17.49
N PHE A 29 -79.49 0.27 -16.80
CA PHE A 29 -80.27 1.08 -15.86
C PHE A 29 -79.94 2.57 -16.09
N LEU A 30 -80.99 3.32 -16.37
CA LEU A 30 -81.03 4.69 -16.87
C LEU A 30 -81.05 5.68 -15.68
N PHE A 31 -80.42 6.84 -15.87
CA PHE A 31 -80.78 8.14 -15.27
C PHE A 31 -80.84 8.28 -13.74
N LEU A 32 -79.81 8.90 -13.16
CA LEU A 32 -79.92 10.09 -12.30
C LEU A 32 -78.52 10.51 -11.82
N LEU A 33 -78.22 11.81 -11.91
CA LEU A 33 -77.04 12.54 -11.37
C LEU A 33 -75.88 12.84 -12.35
N TRP A 34 -76.22 13.76 -13.25
CA TRP A 34 -75.44 14.80 -13.94
C TRP A 34 -74.53 15.64 -12.98
N PRO A 35 -73.69 16.59 -13.46
CA PRO A 35 -72.31 16.57 -14.00
C PRO A 35 -71.23 17.29 -13.14
N LEU A 36 -69.95 17.19 -13.53
CA LEU A 36 -68.97 18.31 -13.61
C LEU A 36 -68.07 18.07 -14.86
N LEU A 37 -68.31 18.72 -16.02
CA LEU A 37 -67.64 19.94 -16.52
C LEU A 37 -66.13 19.99 -16.18
N ALA A 38 -65.18 20.10 -17.11
CA ALA A 38 -65.16 21.01 -18.24
C ALA A 38 -64.18 20.59 -19.36
N CYS A 39 -64.44 21.15 -20.54
CA CYS A 39 -63.85 20.91 -21.85
C CYS A 39 -62.40 21.40 -22.01
N GLY A 40 -61.58 20.64 -22.72
CA GLY A 40 -60.42 21.17 -23.44
C GLY A 40 -60.88 21.88 -24.73
N ARG A 41 -60.43 23.12 -24.94
CA ARG A 41 -60.58 23.86 -26.21
C ARG A 41 -59.22 24.25 -26.77
N PHE A 42 -59.11 24.01 -28.07
CA PHE A 42 -58.01 24.33 -28.94
C PHE A 42 -58.38 25.66 -29.62
N GLU A 43 -57.59 26.73 -29.44
CA GLU A 43 -57.76 27.95 -30.23
C GLU A 43 -56.43 28.43 -30.86
N PRO A 44 -56.49 28.98 -32.09
CA PRO A 44 -55.36 29.18 -33.01
C PRO A 44 -54.45 30.37 -32.68
N ARG A 45 -53.21 30.28 -33.17
CA ARG A 45 -52.13 31.26 -33.00
C ARG A 45 -52.47 32.62 -33.65
N PRO A 46 -52.51 33.74 -32.90
CA PRO A 46 -52.63 35.05 -33.50
C PRO A 46 -51.31 35.48 -34.16
N THR A 47 -51.40 35.87 -35.43
CA THR A 47 -50.34 36.53 -36.22
C THR A 47 -50.05 37.91 -35.63
N PRO A 48 -48.78 38.34 -35.48
CA PRO A 48 -48.48 39.67 -34.95
C PRO A 48 -48.81 40.78 -35.95
N THR A 49 -49.64 41.73 -35.52
CA THR A 49 -49.89 43.03 -36.16
C THR A 49 -48.73 43.99 -35.87
N PRO A 50 -48.17 44.72 -36.85
CA PRO A 50 -47.13 45.71 -36.60
C PRO A 50 -47.72 46.96 -35.92
N ALA A 51 -47.13 47.38 -34.80
CA ALA A 51 -47.49 48.57 -34.04
C ALA A 51 -46.50 49.74 -34.28
N PRO A 52 -46.96 51.00 -34.21
CA PRO A 52 -46.28 52.21 -34.73
C PRO A 52 -45.12 52.73 -33.86
N PRO A 53 -44.24 53.62 -34.39
CA PRO A 53 -43.08 54.11 -33.66
C PRO A 53 -43.52 55.04 -32.53
N THR A 54 -43.13 54.70 -31.30
CA THR A 54 -43.42 55.51 -30.10
C THR A 54 -42.16 56.24 -29.64
N ALA A 55 -42.36 57.51 -29.29
CA ALA A 55 -41.37 58.54 -29.05
C ALA A 55 -40.34 58.20 -27.96
N THR A 56 -39.12 58.70 -28.20
CA THR A 56 -37.98 58.73 -27.27
C THR A 56 -38.33 59.50 -26.00
N ALA A 57 -38.42 58.78 -24.87
CA ALA A 57 -38.46 59.37 -23.55
C ALA A 57 -37.04 59.58 -23.00
N THR A 58 -36.76 60.79 -22.54
CA THR A 58 -35.53 61.25 -21.89
C THR A 58 -35.21 60.42 -20.63
N PRO A 59 -33.95 60.04 -20.36
CA PRO A 59 -33.60 59.23 -19.20
C PRO A 59 -33.76 60.01 -17.88
N GLN A 60 -34.61 59.49 -17.00
CA GLN A 60 -34.71 59.86 -15.59
C GLN A 60 -33.54 59.23 -14.80
N PRO A 61 -32.90 59.93 -13.84
CA PRO A 61 -31.81 59.37 -13.06
C PRO A 61 -32.32 58.17 -12.23
N THR A 62 -31.77 56.99 -12.56
CA THR A 62 -32.09 55.73 -11.89
C THR A 62 -31.33 55.65 -10.57
N ARG A 63 -32.05 55.37 -9.47
CA ARG A 63 -31.46 55.18 -8.14
C ARG A 63 -30.48 54.01 -8.16
N ALA A 64 -29.34 54.18 -7.51
CA ALA A 64 -28.32 53.15 -7.36
C ALA A 64 -28.88 51.87 -6.70
N PRO A 65 -28.50 50.66 -7.15
CA PRO A 65 -28.94 49.42 -6.55
C PRO A 65 -28.31 49.23 -5.16
N THR A 66 -29.14 48.89 -4.19
CA THR A 66 -28.73 48.39 -2.88
C THR A 66 -27.93 47.10 -3.05
N ALA A 67 -26.75 47.02 -2.41
CA ALA A 67 -25.89 45.85 -2.44
C ALA A 67 -26.65 44.59 -1.97
N THR A 68 -26.70 43.58 -2.84
CA THR A 68 -27.24 42.26 -2.52
C THR A 68 -26.24 41.55 -1.61
N ALA A 69 -26.68 41.10 -0.43
CA ALA A 69 -25.83 40.32 0.47
C ALA A 69 -25.48 38.98 -0.19
N THR A 70 -24.19 38.76 -0.41
CA THR A 70 -23.61 37.51 -0.92
C THR A 70 -23.94 36.36 0.04
N PRO A 71 -24.43 35.20 -0.43
CA PRO A 71 -24.64 34.04 0.44
C PRO A 71 -23.30 33.60 1.03
N ALA A 72 -23.27 33.42 2.36
CA ALA A 72 -22.11 32.94 3.08
C ALA A 72 -21.75 31.52 2.61
N ALA A 73 -20.49 31.34 2.21
CA ALA A 73 -19.96 30.04 1.78
C ALA A 73 -20.14 29.00 2.90
N THR A 74 -20.72 27.85 2.55
CA THR A 74 -20.73 26.65 3.39
C THR A 74 -19.27 26.25 3.69
N PRO A 75 -18.87 26.04 4.96
CA PRO A 75 -17.52 25.61 5.26
C PRO A 75 -17.30 24.22 4.65
N THR A 76 -16.43 24.16 3.64
CA THR A 76 -15.87 22.92 3.11
C THR A 76 -15.20 22.19 4.27
N GLN A 77 -15.68 20.99 4.62
CA GLN A 77 -15.00 20.13 5.57
C GLN A 77 -13.61 19.81 5.02
N GLU A 78 -12.59 20.31 5.70
CA GLU A 78 -11.19 20.01 5.45
C GLU A 78 -10.97 18.51 5.64
N ALA A 79 -10.42 17.86 4.60
CA ALA A 79 -10.17 16.43 4.59
C ALA A 79 -9.36 16.03 5.83
N THR A 80 -9.91 15.13 6.64
CA THR A 80 -9.19 14.53 7.77
C THR A 80 -7.89 13.94 7.27
N ALA A 81 -6.76 14.51 7.70
CA ALA A 81 -5.44 13.97 7.40
C ALA A 81 -5.41 12.50 7.83
N THR A 82 -5.29 11.60 6.85
CA THR A 82 -5.02 10.20 7.12
C THR A 82 -3.60 10.14 7.67
N PHE A 83 -3.45 9.90 8.97
CA PHE A 83 -2.17 9.56 9.57
C PHE A 83 -1.67 8.29 8.89
N THR A 84 -0.82 8.44 7.87
CA THR A 84 -0.01 7.33 7.39
C THR A 84 0.95 7.02 8.54
N PRO A 85 0.89 5.84 9.17
CA PRO A 85 1.80 5.52 10.25
C PRO A 85 3.22 5.71 9.73
N THR A 86 3.98 6.61 10.35
CA THR A 86 5.40 6.78 10.06
C THR A 86 6.05 5.40 10.22
N PRO A 87 6.60 4.79 9.17
CA PRO A 87 7.23 3.49 9.28
C PRO A 87 8.30 3.56 10.37
N LEU A 88 8.25 2.61 11.30
CA LEU A 88 9.21 2.53 12.40
C LEU A 88 10.64 2.54 11.80
N PRO A 89 11.58 3.35 12.33
CA PRO A 89 12.96 3.31 11.88
C PRO A 89 13.49 1.86 11.89
N GLY A 90 13.95 1.37 10.73
CA GLY A 90 14.38 -0.02 10.55
C GLY A 90 13.33 -1.00 9.99
N SER A 91 12.11 -0.55 9.67
CA SER A 91 11.10 -1.42 9.04
C SER A 91 11.23 -1.52 7.51
N ALA A 92 11.99 -0.62 6.88
CA ALA A 92 12.17 -0.59 5.44
C ALA A 92 13.28 -1.57 5.00
N LEU A 93 13.00 -2.38 3.99
CA LEU A 93 14.00 -3.25 3.37
C LEU A 93 15.12 -2.43 2.71
N ARG A 94 16.33 -2.99 2.74
CA ARG A 94 17.55 -2.46 2.11
C ARG A 94 18.35 -3.63 1.56
N VAL A 95 19.05 -3.38 0.45
CA VAL A 95 20.03 -4.34 -0.08
C VAL A 95 21.10 -4.63 0.98
N GLY A 96 21.50 -5.89 1.10
CA GLY A 96 22.49 -6.38 2.06
C GLY A 96 21.95 -6.67 3.47
N GLN A 97 20.72 -6.29 3.78
CA GLN A 97 20.10 -6.58 5.08
C GLN A 97 19.40 -7.94 5.08
N PRO A 98 19.32 -8.60 6.26
CA PRO A 98 18.50 -9.77 6.41
C PRO A 98 17.02 -9.36 6.49
N ALA A 99 16.15 -10.22 5.95
CA ALA A 99 14.70 -10.08 5.99
C ALA A 99 14.04 -11.40 6.42
N ARG A 100 12.78 -11.32 6.86
CA ARG A 100 11.98 -12.49 7.26
C ARG A 100 10.71 -12.56 6.43
N VAL A 101 10.40 -13.77 5.97
CA VAL A 101 9.11 -14.07 5.34
C VAL A 101 8.05 -14.17 6.43
N VAL A 102 7.05 -13.31 6.40
CA VAL A 102 5.94 -13.26 7.39
C VAL A 102 4.60 -13.68 6.79
N ALA A 103 4.56 -13.97 5.49
CA ALA A 103 3.41 -14.56 4.83
C ALA A 103 3.01 -15.87 5.54
N PRO A 104 1.78 -16.02 6.09
CA PRO A 104 1.39 -17.23 6.83
C PRO A 104 1.46 -18.51 6.00
N GLN A 105 1.18 -18.37 4.71
CA GLN A 105 1.28 -19.48 3.76
C GLN A 105 2.70 -19.57 3.15
N GLY A 106 3.61 -18.63 3.43
CA GLY A 106 4.85 -18.47 2.70
C GLY A 106 4.65 -17.72 1.37
N VAL A 107 5.75 -17.34 0.74
CA VAL A 107 5.77 -16.43 -0.41
C VAL A 107 6.41 -17.10 -1.64
N ASN A 108 5.87 -16.81 -2.82
CA ASN A 108 6.37 -17.37 -4.07
C ASN A 108 7.68 -16.71 -4.49
N ILE A 109 8.60 -17.52 -5.03
CA ILE A 109 9.86 -17.06 -5.59
C ILE A 109 9.73 -17.08 -7.10
N ARG A 110 10.06 -15.97 -7.76
CA ARG A 110 9.98 -15.83 -9.21
C ARG A 110 11.34 -15.53 -9.83
N ASN A 111 11.50 -15.88 -11.11
CA ASN A 111 12.72 -15.58 -11.85
C ASN A 111 12.85 -14.10 -12.27
N ALA A 112 11.76 -13.34 -12.22
CA ALA A 112 11.71 -11.92 -12.54
C ALA A 112 10.77 -11.16 -11.60
N ALA A 113 10.99 -9.86 -11.44
CA ALA A 113 10.22 -8.91 -10.63
C ALA A 113 8.83 -8.60 -11.23
N THR A 114 8.05 -9.64 -11.56
CA THR A 114 6.73 -9.50 -12.18
C THR A 114 5.84 -10.68 -11.82
N THR A 115 4.54 -10.40 -11.72
CA THR A 115 3.46 -11.39 -11.58
C THR A 115 3.31 -12.33 -12.79
N ARG A 116 3.98 -12.05 -13.90
CA ARG A 116 4.08 -12.94 -15.07
C ARG A 116 5.37 -13.79 -15.09
N GLY A 117 6.33 -13.48 -14.21
CA GLY A 117 7.59 -14.23 -14.09
C GLY A 117 7.33 -15.67 -13.67
N GLN A 118 8.12 -16.61 -14.18
CA GLN A 118 7.97 -18.02 -13.81
C GLN A 118 8.23 -18.22 -12.32
N ARG A 119 7.35 -18.97 -11.67
CA ARG A 119 7.53 -19.39 -10.28
C ARG A 119 8.59 -20.48 -10.23
N ILE A 120 9.73 -20.17 -9.64
CA ILE A 120 10.88 -21.08 -9.49
C ILE A 120 10.94 -21.70 -8.09
N GLY A 121 10.05 -21.28 -7.18
CA GLY A 121 9.97 -21.88 -5.85
C GLY A 121 9.01 -21.17 -4.92
N ARG A 122 9.21 -21.41 -3.61
CA ARG A 122 8.49 -20.80 -2.51
C ARG A 122 9.39 -20.77 -1.27
N PHE A 123 9.36 -19.67 -0.52
CA PHE A 123 9.85 -19.64 0.85
C PHE A 123 8.68 -19.90 1.81
N GLY A 124 8.91 -20.74 2.83
CA GLY A 124 7.95 -20.94 3.90
C GLY A 124 7.81 -19.72 4.80
N ALA A 125 6.76 -19.70 5.62
CA ALA A 125 6.62 -18.71 6.68
C ALA A 125 7.79 -18.80 7.67
N GLY A 126 8.27 -17.64 8.11
CA GLY A 126 9.35 -17.51 9.09
C GLY A 126 10.78 -17.73 8.56
N VAL A 127 10.93 -18.05 7.27
CA VAL A 127 12.26 -18.20 6.65
C VAL A 127 13.00 -16.85 6.69
N LYS A 128 14.26 -16.89 7.15
CA LYS A 128 15.20 -15.77 7.06
C LYS A 128 15.86 -15.80 5.69
N VAL A 129 15.91 -14.65 5.03
CA VAL A 129 16.54 -14.45 3.71
C VAL A 129 17.41 -13.20 3.75
N THR A 130 18.36 -13.09 2.83
CA THR A 130 19.16 -11.87 2.63
C THR A 130 18.67 -11.15 1.40
N VAL A 131 18.47 -9.83 1.49
CA VAL A 131 18.10 -8.99 0.34
C VAL A 131 19.33 -8.75 -0.52
N GLN A 132 19.30 -9.18 -1.78
CA GLN A 132 20.39 -9.00 -2.74
C GLN A 132 20.20 -7.80 -3.65
N GLU A 133 18.98 -7.57 -4.14
CA GLU A 133 18.69 -6.51 -5.12
C GLU A 133 17.26 -5.96 -4.94
N GLY A 134 17.02 -4.79 -5.53
CA GLY A 134 15.74 -4.07 -5.46
C GLY A 134 15.84 -2.73 -4.71
N PRO A 135 14.72 -2.01 -4.56
CA PRO A 135 13.38 -2.40 -4.97
C PRO A 135 13.16 -2.26 -6.48
N VAL A 136 12.31 -3.12 -7.04
CA VAL A 136 11.75 -2.96 -8.40
C VAL A 136 10.24 -2.89 -8.27
N ASP A 137 9.64 -1.75 -8.59
CA ASP A 137 8.18 -1.58 -8.54
C ASP A 137 7.57 -2.00 -9.90
N THR A 138 6.78 -3.07 -9.92
CA THR A 138 6.17 -3.63 -11.15
C THR A 138 4.90 -4.43 -10.82
N ASP A 139 3.91 -4.38 -11.70
CA ASP A 139 2.59 -5.02 -11.53
C ASP A 139 1.88 -4.61 -10.21
N GLY A 140 2.14 -3.40 -9.72
CA GLY A 140 1.58 -2.89 -8.47
C GLY A 140 2.23 -3.44 -7.19
N TYR A 141 3.34 -4.16 -7.31
CA TYR A 141 4.11 -4.69 -6.18
C TYR A 141 5.52 -4.14 -6.16
N ARG A 142 6.07 -3.98 -4.95
CA ARG A 142 7.49 -3.77 -4.75
C ARG A 142 8.20 -5.11 -4.63
N TRP A 143 9.10 -5.39 -5.55
CA TRP A 143 9.84 -6.64 -5.64
C TRP A 143 11.25 -6.49 -5.11
N TRP A 144 11.71 -7.53 -4.43
CA TRP A 144 13.07 -7.67 -3.93
C TRP A 144 13.64 -9.01 -4.35
N ARG A 145 14.89 -9.02 -4.83
CA ARG A 145 15.62 -10.25 -5.06
C ARG A 145 16.25 -10.69 -3.75
N VAL A 146 15.96 -11.90 -3.30
CA VAL A 146 16.44 -12.42 -2.01
C VAL A 146 17.07 -13.80 -2.18
N SER A 147 17.88 -14.20 -1.21
CA SER A 147 18.43 -15.56 -1.11
C SER A 147 18.37 -16.13 0.29
N ASP A 148 18.20 -17.45 0.42
CA ASP A 148 18.43 -18.15 1.68
C ASP A 148 19.88 -18.68 1.80
N SER A 149 20.22 -19.25 2.96
CA SER A 149 21.51 -19.91 3.20
C SER A 149 21.67 -21.24 2.43
N GLY A 150 20.58 -21.79 1.90
CA GLY A 150 20.56 -23.02 1.10
C GLY A 150 20.79 -22.79 -0.40
N GLY A 151 21.14 -21.57 -0.81
CA GLY A 151 21.41 -21.21 -2.21
C GLY A 151 20.15 -20.97 -3.06
N LYS A 152 18.95 -20.99 -2.48
CA LYS A 152 17.71 -20.66 -3.20
C LYS A 152 17.59 -19.15 -3.31
N ALA A 153 17.47 -18.64 -4.53
CA ALA A 153 17.37 -17.20 -4.78
C ALA A 153 16.28 -16.85 -5.82
N GLY A 154 15.72 -15.65 -5.70
CA GLY A 154 14.80 -15.10 -6.70
C GLY A 154 14.00 -13.90 -6.20
N TRP A 155 13.07 -13.44 -7.02
CA TRP A 155 12.25 -12.26 -6.77
C TRP A 155 11.01 -12.60 -5.94
N VAL A 156 10.77 -11.77 -4.93
CA VAL A 156 9.68 -11.89 -3.95
C VAL A 156 9.02 -10.53 -3.79
N ALA A 157 7.69 -10.50 -3.72
CA ALA A 157 6.93 -9.29 -3.46
C ALA A 157 6.96 -8.94 -1.96
N GLU A 158 7.15 -7.66 -1.62
CA GLU A 158 7.21 -7.18 -0.24
C GLU A 158 5.86 -7.32 0.49
N ARG A 159 4.80 -6.86 -0.18
CA ARG A 159 3.46 -6.70 0.39
C ARG A 159 2.42 -6.48 -0.68
N ASP A 160 1.16 -6.67 -0.32
CA ASP A 160 0.02 -6.06 -0.99
C ASP A 160 -0.58 -4.92 -0.13
N SER A 161 -1.81 -4.51 -0.44
CA SER A 161 -2.53 -3.45 0.30
C SER A 161 -2.90 -3.82 1.74
N THR A 162 -2.92 -5.11 2.08
CA THR A 162 -3.42 -5.65 3.36
C THR A 162 -2.39 -6.48 4.11
N THR A 163 -1.47 -7.13 3.39
CA THR A 163 -0.60 -8.18 3.91
C THR A 163 0.84 -7.86 3.60
N VAL A 164 1.68 -7.93 4.64
CA VAL A 164 3.14 -7.93 4.49
C VAL A 164 3.59 -9.37 4.27
N TRP A 165 4.38 -9.63 3.25
CA TRP A 165 4.95 -10.97 3.01
C TRP A 165 6.43 -11.05 3.34
N LEU A 166 7.16 -9.95 3.15
CA LEU A 166 8.58 -9.83 3.45
C LEU A 166 8.79 -8.58 4.31
N THR A 167 9.48 -8.73 5.43
CA THR A 167 9.77 -7.62 6.34
C THR A 167 11.26 -7.58 6.68
N ALA A 168 11.80 -6.38 6.86
CA ALA A 168 13.13 -6.18 7.45
C ALA A 168 13.16 -6.57 8.94
N GLN A 169 11.98 -6.70 9.57
CA GLN A 169 11.86 -7.08 10.97
C GLN A 169 12.02 -8.60 11.13
N ILE A 170 13.24 -9.03 11.43
CA ILE A 170 13.55 -10.45 11.70
C ILE A 170 12.99 -10.94 13.05
N GLY A 171 12.53 -10.00 13.89
CA GLY A 171 12.23 -10.16 15.30
C GLY A 171 13.17 -9.27 16.12
N ASP A 172 12.90 -9.13 17.42
CA ASP A 172 13.89 -8.53 18.32
C ASP A 172 15.06 -9.49 18.46
N PRO A 173 16.31 -9.07 18.16
CA PRO A 173 17.48 -9.93 18.30
C PRO A 173 17.58 -10.40 19.76
N ARG A 174 17.52 -11.72 19.99
CA ARG A 174 17.58 -12.27 21.35
C ARG A 174 19.01 -12.71 21.67
N PRO A 175 19.54 -12.43 22.87
CA PRO A 175 20.79 -13.03 23.30
C PRO A 175 20.68 -14.55 23.30
N VAL A 176 21.60 -15.24 22.62
CA VAL A 176 21.68 -16.71 22.61
C VAL A 176 22.94 -17.18 23.32
N ASP A 177 22.85 -18.30 24.04
CA ASP A 177 23.96 -18.89 24.79
C ASP A 177 24.75 -19.89 23.94
N ARG A 178 25.47 -19.37 22.95
CA ARG A 178 26.45 -20.11 22.14
C ARG A 178 27.77 -19.36 22.08
N PRO A 179 28.90 -20.02 21.74
CA PRO A 179 30.17 -19.34 21.53
C PRO A 179 30.06 -18.17 20.56
N VAL A 180 30.75 -17.08 20.89
CA VAL A 180 30.85 -15.88 20.05
C VAL A 180 31.78 -16.17 18.88
N GLN A 181 31.39 -15.74 17.67
CA GLN A 181 32.16 -15.91 16.44
C GLN A 181 32.50 -14.55 15.82
N ALA A 182 33.62 -14.46 15.09
CA ALA A 182 33.92 -13.28 14.30
C ALA A 182 32.79 -13.02 13.27
N SER A 183 32.47 -11.75 13.01
CA SER A 183 31.31 -11.31 12.23
C SER A 183 29.93 -11.48 12.89
N ASP A 184 29.84 -11.99 14.13
CA ASP A 184 28.58 -11.94 14.88
C ASP A 184 28.17 -10.49 15.16
N THR A 185 26.86 -10.29 15.28
CA THR A 185 26.33 -9.16 16.06
C THR A 185 26.09 -9.64 17.48
N VAL A 186 26.61 -8.91 18.46
CA VAL A 186 26.43 -9.18 19.88
C VAL A 186 25.62 -8.09 20.56
N VAL A 187 24.96 -8.45 21.65
CA VAL A 187 24.33 -7.53 22.59
C VAL A 187 25.04 -7.59 23.93
N ILE A 188 25.14 -6.43 24.57
CA ILE A 188 25.67 -6.33 25.93
C ILE A 188 24.62 -6.82 26.92
N THR A 189 24.98 -7.81 27.73
CA THR A 189 24.07 -8.44 28.72
C THR A 189 24.21 -7.90 30.13
N ALA A 190 25.23 -7.08 30.40
CA ALA A 190 25.52 -6.47 31.70
C ALA A 190 25.52 -4.94 31.62
N ASP A 191 25.35 -4.27 32.76
CA ASP A 191 25.47 -2.81 32.84
C ASP A 191 26.95 -2.41 32.99
N GLY A 192 27.32 -1.26 32.42
CA GLY A 192 28.65 -0.68 32.62
C GLY A 192 29.81 -1.45 31.98
N VAL A 193 29.59 -2.14 30.86
CA VAL A 193 30.68 -2.90 30.22
C VAL A 193 31.74 -1.96 29.66
N ALA A 194 32.99 -2.15 30.08
CA ALA A 194 34.12 -1.34 29.67
C ALA A 194 34.45 -1.53 28.18
N LEU A 195 34.45 -0.43 27.42
CA LEU A 195 35.04 -0.32 26.09
C LEU A 195 36.44 0.28 26.22
N ARG A 196 37.45 -0.41 25.71
CA ARG A 196 38.85 -0.02 25.85
C ARG A 196 39.54 0.21 24.52
N SER A 197 40.65 0.94 24.53
CA SER A 197 41.42 1.22 23.30
C SER A 197 42.17 -0.01 22.76
N PHE A 198 42.55 -0.93 23.64
CA PHE A 198 43.29 -2.15 23.34
C PHE A 198 42.83 -3.30 24.25
N PRO A 199 43.05 -4.56 23.87
CA PRO A 199 42.73 -5.70 24.74
C PRO A 199 43.59 -5.66 26.01
N GLY A 200 42.95 -5.81 27.17
CA GLY A 200 43.62 -5.88 28.48
C GLY A 200 42.89 -5.12 29.59
N LYS A 201 43.07 -5.55 30.84
CA LYS A 201 42.40 -4.98 32.02
C LYS A 201 42.91 -3.58 32.37
N ASN A 202 44.15 -3.26 32.00
CA ASN A 202 44.84 -2.01 32.36
C ASN A 202 45.04 -1.05 31.16
N THR A 203 44.34 -1.28 30.05
CA THR A 203 44.38 -0.38 28.88
C THR A 203 43.42 0.80 29.08
N THR A 204 43.56 1.86 28.29
CA THR A 204 42.72 3.06 28.41
C THR A 204 41.24 2.72 28.28
N LEU A 205 40.47 3.05 29.31
CA LEU A 205 39.00 2.99 29.27
C LEU A 205 38.51 4.15 28.38
N LEU A 206 37.92 3.80 27.23
CA LEU A 206 37.31 4.78 26.34
C LEU A 206 35.97 5.25 26.91
N ARG A 207 35.10 4.28 27.27
CA ARG A 207 33.82 4.54 27.93
C ARG A 207 33.18 3.27 28.46
N GLU A 208 32.12 3.44 29.23
CA GLU A 208 31.22 2.34 29.59
C GLU A 208 30.06 2.24 28.61
N MET A 209 29.70 1.00 28.28
CA MET A 209 28.61 0.67 27.39
C MET A 209 27.42 0.16 28.20
N PRO A 210 26.20 0.67 27.94
CA PRO A 210 25.01 0.24 28.65
C PRO A 210 24.57 -1.15 28.18
N ARG A 211 23.85 -1.85 29.06
CA ARG A 211 23.15 -3.08 28.70
C ARG A 211 22.21 -2.86 27.51
N GLY A 212 22.12 -3.85 26.63
CA GLY A 212 21.27 -3.82 25.44
C GLY A 212 21.91 -3.14 24.22
N ALA A 213 23.11 -2.55 24.36
CA ALA A 213 23.85 -2.04 23.21
C ALA A 213 24.19 -3.17 22.23
N LYS A 214 23.98 -2.94 20.93
CA LYS A 214 24.26 -3.89 19.84
C LYS A 214 25.54 -3.50 19.11
N LEU A 215 26.41 -4.47 18.87
CA LEU A 215 27.77 -4.27 18.35
C LEU A 215 28.11 -5.36 17.34
N ALA A 216 28.79 -5.00 16.26
CA ALA A 216 29.37 -5.95 15.32
C ALA A 216 30.77 -6.36 15.77
N LEU A 217 31.12 -7.63 15.57
CA LEU A 217 32.46 -8.16 15.83
C LEU A 217 33.26 -8.19 14.54
N LEU A 218 34.37 -7.48 14.51
CA LEU A 218 35.12 -7.27 13.27
C LEU A 218 36.19 -8.33 13.02
N GLU A 219 36.78 -8.87 14.07
CA GLU A 219 37.93 -9.76 13.96
C GLU A 219 37.90 -10.88 15.01
N ALA A 220 38.85 -11.80 14.87
CA ALA A 220 39.05 -12.90 15.82
C ALA A 220 39.43 -12.35 17.20
N PRO A 221 39.08 -13.08 18.28
CA PRO A 221 39.33 -12.58 19.61
C PRO A 221 40.82 -12.65 19.97
N VAL A 222 41.21 -11.82 20.93
CA VAL A 222 42.56 -11.81 21.50
C VAL A 222 42.47 -12.17 22.98
N ASP A 223 43.19 -13.20 23.42
CA ASP A 223 43.22 -13.62 24.82
C ASP A 223 44.33 -12.86 25.58
N VAL A 224 43.95 -11.98 26.52
CA VAL A 224 44.86 -11.14 27.34
C VAL A 224 44.34 -11.05 28.76
N ASP A 225 45.24 -11.13 29.75
CA ASP A 225 44.91 -11.08 31.18
C ASP A 225 43.91 -12.15 31.65
N GLY A 226 43.92 -13.32 30.98
CA GLY A 226 43.00 -14.42 31.22
C GLY A 226 41.56 -14.14 30.77
N LEU A 227 41.35 -13.09 29.98
CA LEU A 227 40.06 -12.75 29.38
C LEU A 227 40.14 -12.81 27.86
N ARG A 228 39.03 -13.19 27.25
CA ARG A 228 38.86 -13.13 25.81
C ARG A 228 38.33 -11.76 25.39
N TRP A 229 39.08 -11.03 24.59
CA TRP A 229 38.74 -9.69 24.12
C TRP A 229 38.28 -9.70 22.67
N TRP A 230 37.21 -8.96 22.40
CA TRP A 230 36.64 -8.79 21.07
C TRP A 230 36.69 -7.32 20.66
N HIS A 231 37.06 -7.07 19.40
CA HIS A 231 36.92 -5.77 18.78
C HIS A 231 35.47 -5.57 18.36
N VAL A 232 34.80 -4.62 19.04
CA VAL A 232 33.37 -4.32 18.92
C VAL A 232 33.19 -2.97 18.24
N LYS A 233 32.27 -2.90 17.28
CA LYS A 233 31.98 -1.66 16.56
C LYS A 233 30.50 -1.42 16.30
N ASN A 234 30.07 -0.16 16.43
CA ASN A 234 28.87 0.40 15.82
C ASN A 234 29.06 1.90 15.56
N GLU A 235 27.98 2.64 15.27
CA GLU A 235 28.05 4.08 15.01
C GLU A 235 28.59 4.93 16.18
N LYS A 236 28.52 4.41 17.41
CA LYS A 236 28.86 5.13 18.66
C LYS A 236 30.06 4.55 19.40
N TYR A 237 30.36 3.27 19.20
CA TYR A 237 31.37 2.52 19.94
C TYR A 237 32.34 1.88 18.95
N ASP A 238 33.64 2.05 19.18
CA ASP A 238 34.71 1.40 18.42
C ASP A 238 35.86 1.13 19.41
N GLY A 239 36.22 -0.13 19.61
CA GLY A 239 37.21 -0.54 20.60
C GLY A 239 37.07 -1.98 21.09
N TRP A 240 37.71 -2.31 22.20
CA TRP A 240 37.83 -3.67 22.73
C TRP A 240 36.98 -3.88 23.98
N ALA A 241 36.25 -5.00 24.02
CA ALA A 241 35.46 -5.41 25.17
C ALA A 241 35.68 -6.90 25.48
N ALA A 242 35.67 -7.26 26.78
CA ALA A 242 35.80 -8.64 27.19
C ALA A 242 34.49 -9.41 26.95
N GLU A 243 34.58 -10.67 26.51
CA GLU A 243 33.43 -11.57 26.34
C GLU A 243 32.72 -11.86 27.66
N SER A 244 33.50 -12.01 28.73
CA SER A 244 33.05 -12.33 30.08
C SER A 244 33.93 -11.65 31.13
N SER A 245 33.41 -11.45 32.34
CA SER A 245 34.17 -10.96 33.51
C SER A 245 34.54 -12.11 34.46
N GLY A 246 34.83 -13.29 33.93
CA GLY A 246 35.06 -14.52 34.70
C GLY A 246 33.79 -15.37 34.81
N SER A 247 32.85 -15.01 35.69
CA SER A 247 31.59 -15.77 35.88
C SER A 247 30.38 -15.20 35.13
N GLN A 248 30.42 -13.92 34.75
CA GLN A 248 29.33 -13.26 34.06
C GLN A 248 29.64 -13.08 32.58
N ARG A 249 28.70 -13.48 31.73
CA ARG A 249 28.75 -13.22 30.30
C ARG A 249 28.39 -11.75 30.02
N LEU A 250 29.27 -11.05 29.31
CA LEU A 250 29.11 -9.62 28.99
C LEU A 250 28.64 -9.42 27.55
N LEU A 251 29.14 -10.24 26.62
CA LEU A 251 28.79 -10.19 25.20
C LEU A 251 28.05 -11.47 24.83
N SER A 252 26.85 -11.33 24.27
CA SER A 252 26.06 -12.46 23.79
C SER A 252 25.68 -12.26 22.32
N PRO A 253 25.92 -13.23 21.42
CA PRO A 253 25.45 -13.20 20.05
C PRO A 253 23.93 -13.04 20.03
N VAL A 254 23.44 -12.33 19.02
CA VAL A 254 22.01 -12.17 18.82
C VAL A 254 21.52 -12.89 17.57
N GLU A 255 20.36 -13.54 17.68
CA GLU A 255 19.70 -14.29 16.60
C GLU A 255 18.20 -14.00 16.50
#